data_AF-A0A061G070-F1
#
_entry.id   AF-A0A061G070-F1
#
_cell.length_a   1.000
_cell.length_b   1.000
_cell.length_c   1.000
_cell.angle_alpha   90.00
_cell.angle_beta   90.00
_cell.angle_gamma   90.00
#
_symmetry.space_group_name_H-M   'P 1'
#
loop_
_entity.id
_entity.type
_entity.pdbx_description
1 polymer ?
#
loop_
_entity_poly.entity_id
_entity_poly.type
_entity_poly.pdbx_seq_one_letter_code
_entity_poly.pdbx_strand_id
1 'polypeptide(L)'
;MGNTSCVFCTCIEQASIGVVERWGRFEKLADPGLHFFNPFAGQWLAGILSTRISSLDVRIETKTKDNVFVQLLCSIQYRVVKVHADDAFYELQNPKEQIQAYVFDVVRALVPRMNLDDLFEQKGEVAKAVLEELEKVMGEYGYSIEHILLVDIIPDAAVRKAMNEINAAQRLQLASVYKGEAEKVFQVKKAEAEAESKYLGGVGVARQRQAITDGLRENILNFSHKVEGTSAKEVMDLIMITQYFDTIKDLGNSSKNTTVFIPHGPGHVRDIGEQIRNGLMEAASAHVNIE
;
A
#
# COMPACT_ATOMS: atom_id res chain seq x y z
N MET A 1 18.00 -30.83 -39.14
CA MET A 1 17.99 -32.13 -39.85
C MET A 1 17.58 -31.82 -41.27
N GLY A 2 18.41 -32.21 -42.24
CA GLY A 2 18.40 -31.65 -43.59
C GLY A 2 17.15 -32.02 -44.37
N ASN A 3 16.58 -31.03 -45.06
CA ASN A 3 15.63 -31.22 -46.13
C ASN A 3 16.36 -31.90 -47.30
N THR A 4 16.40 -33.23 -47.30
CA THR A 4 16.70 -34.00 -48.51
C THR A 4 15.52 -33.88 -49.44
N SER A 5 15.50 -32.82 -50.25
CA SER A 5 14.67 -32.72 -51.43
C SER A 5 15.20 -33.72 -52.46
N CYS A 6 14.84 -34.99 -52.30
CA CYS A 6 14.97 -35.94 -53.40
C CYS A 6 13.83 -35.62 -54.37
N VAL A 7 14.11 -35.58 -55.67
CA VAL A 7 13.18 -35.20 -56.76
C VAL A 7 11.84 -35.97 -56.72
N PHE A 8 11.78 -37.07 -55.97
CA PHE A 8 10.60 -37.92 -55.79
C PHE A 8 9.96 -37.89 -54.40
N CYS A 9 10.64 -37.40 -53.36
CA CYS A 9 10.11 -37.41 -52.00
C CYS A 9 10.37 -36.10 -51.24
N THR A 10 9.35 -35.62 -50.54
CA THR A 10 9.48 -34.51 -49.60
C THR A 10 8.94 -34.93 -48.26
N CYS A 11 9.73 -34.67 -47.22
CA CYS A 11 9.31 -34.84 -45.84
C CYS A 11 8.67 -33.53 -45.37
N ILE A 12 7.43 -33.61 -44.91
CA ILE A 12 6.74 -32.47 -44.28
C ILE A 12 6.94 -32.56 -42.78
N GLU A 13 7.45 -31.49 -42.17
CA GLU A 13 7.65 -31.42 -40.73
C GLU A 13 6.34 -31.53 -39.95
N GLN A 14 6.43 -32.04 -38.73
CA GLN A 14 5.28 -32.08 -37.82
C GLN A 14 4.77 -30.66 -37.51
N ALA A 15 3.44 -30.52 -37.52
CA ALA A 15 2.71 -29.26 -37.40
C ALA A 15 2.89 -28.30 -38.60
N SER A 16 3.17 -28.84 -39.79
CA SER A 16 3.10 -28.13 -41.06
C SER A 16 2.23 -28.91 -42.06
N ILE A 17 1.61 -28.21 -43.00
CA ILE A 17 0.81 -28.79 -44.08
C ILE A 17 1.43 -28.34 -45.41
N GLY A 18 1.62 -29.29 -46.31
CA GLY A 18 2.08 -29.01 -47.68
C GLY A 18 0.90 -28.81 -48.61
N VAL A 19 0.96 -27.78 -49.46
CA VAL A 19 -0.03 -27.59 -50.54
C VAL A 19 0.54 -28.21 -51.82
N VAL A 20 -0.18 -29.20 -52.37
CA VAL A 20 0.24 -29.94 -53.56
C VAL A 20 -0.55 -29.45 -54.76
N GLU A 21 0.18 -29.08 -55.80
CA GLU A 21 -0.38 -28.64 -57.07
C GLU A 21 -0.06 -29.62 -58.19
N ARG A 22 -0.98 -29.70 -59.16
CA ARG A 22 -0.77 -30.37 -60.43
C ARG A 22 -0.91 -29.37 -61.56
N TRP A 23 0.20 -29.08 -62.24
CA TRP A 23 0.25 -28.11 -63.36
C TRP A 23 -0.36 -26.75 -62.98
N GLY A 24 -0.13 -26.30 -61.75
CA GLY A 24 -0.66 -25.03 -61.21
C GLY A 24 -2.11 -25.06 -60.73
N ARG A 25 -2.78 -26.23 -60.73
CA ARG A 25 -4.09 -26.40 -60.06
C ARG A 25 -3.91 -27.08 -58.71
N PHE A 26 -4.62 -26.60 -57.71
CA PHE A 26 -4.71 -27.26 -56.41
C PHE A 26 -5.24 -28.70 -56.57
N GLU A 27 -4.53 -29.68 -56.00
CA GLU A 27 -4.92 -31.09 -56.05
C GLU A 27 -5.28 -31.62 -54.66
N LYS A 28 -4.40 -31.43 -53.66
CA LYS A 28 -4.61 -31.95 -52.30
C LYS A 28 -3.74 -31.26 -51.25
N LEU A 29 -4.19 -31.33 -50.00
CA LEU A 29 -3.40 -31.04 -48.81
C LEU A 29 -2.58 -32.28 -48.42
N ALA A 30 -1.30 -32.08 -48.14
CA ALA A 30 -0.39 -33.12 -47.69
C ALA A 30 -0.16 -33.01 -46.18
N ASP A 31 -0.64 -34.02 -45.45
CA ASP A 31 -0.45 -34.17 -44.01
C ASP A 31 1.03 -34.41 -43.64
N PRO A 32 1.44 -34.18 -42.38
CA PRO A 32 2.81 -34.44 -41.92
C PRO A 32 3.25 -35.89 -42.18
N GLY A 33 4.38 -36.06 -42.87
CA GLY A 33 4.87 -37.38 -43.24
C GLY A 33 5.73 -37.36 -44.50
N LEU A 34 6.12 -38.56 -44.96
CA LEU A 34 6.82 -38.76 -46.22
C LEU A 34 5.79 -38.87 -47.35
N HIS A 35 5.82 -37.93 -48.29
CA HIS A 35 5.00 -37.98 -49.49
C HIS A 35 5.87 -38.18 -50.73
N PHE A 36 5.41 -39.08 -51.61
CA PHE A 36 6.01 -39.29 -52.91
C PHE A 36 5.22 -38.53 -53.97
N PHE A 37 5.92 -37.70 -54.74
CA PHE A 37 5.35 -36.92 -55.83
C PHE A 37 5.93 -37.41 -57.14
N ASN A 38 5.09 -37.51 -58.17
CA ASN A 38 5.55 -37.88 -59.49
C ASN A 38 5.78 -36.62 -60.35
N PRO A 39 7.03 -36.17 -60.54
CA PRO A 39 7.33 -34.98 -61.34
C PRO A 39 6.90 -35.15 -62.81
N PHE A 40 6.83 -36.37 -63.34
CA PHE A 40 6.35 -36.62 -64.72
C PHE A 40 4.84 -36.40 -64.87
N ALA A 41 4.07 -36.52 -63.80
CA ALA A 41 2.65 -36.15 -63.78
C ALA A 41 2.43 -34.63 -63.57
N GLY A 42 3.52 -33.87 -63.40
CA GLY A 42 3.57 -32.45 -63.06
C GLY A 42 2.97 -32.12 -61.70
N GLN A 43 3.10 -33.04 -60.74
CA GLN A 43 2.85 -32.77 -59.33
C GLN A 43 4.08 -32.11 -58.72
N TRP A 44 3.89 -31.00 -58.02
CA TRP A 44 4.93 -30.29 -57.30
C TRP A 44 4.39 -29.69 -56.00
N LEU A 45 5.29 -29.44 -55.05
CA LEU A 45 4.96 -28.81 -53.77
C LEU A 45 5.02 -27.29 -53.95
N ALA A 46 3.87 -26.62 -53.87
CA ALA A 46 3.76 -25.17 -54.05
C ALA A 46 4.26 -24.40 -52.82
N GLY A 47 3.99 -24.93 -51.63
CA GLY A 47 4.39 -24.30 -50.38
C GLY A 47 4.14 -25.18 -49.16
N ILE A 48 4.75 -24.79 -48.05
CA ILE A 48 4.55 -25.40 -46.74
C ILE A 48 4.02 -24.33 -45.81
N LEU A 49 2.86 -24.60 -45.20
CA LEU A 49 2.22 -23.71 -44.25
C LEU A 49 2.33 -24.28 -42.85
N SER A 50 2.79 -23.47 -41.89
CA SER A 50 2.87 -23.91 -40.50
C SER A 50 1.52 -23.79 -39.82
N THR A 51 1.11 -24.85 -39.14
CA THR A 51 -0.10 -24.90 -38.30
C THR A 51 0.21 -24.59 -36.82
N ARG A 52 1.41 -24.09 -36.53
CA ARG A 52 1.78 -23.64 -35.19
C ARG A 52 1.15 -22.27 -34.90
N ILE A 53 0.90 -22.01 -33.61
CA ILE A 53 0.42 -20.69 -33.17
C ILE A 53 1.49 -19.67 -33.49
N SER A 54 1.10 -18.62 -34.19
CA SER A 54 1.95 -17.48 -34.49
C SER A 54 1.42 -16.26 -33.75
N SER A 55 2.33 -15.48 -33.18
CA SER A 55 2.00 -14.19 -32.55
C SER A 55 2.35 -13.04 -33.49
N LEU A 56 1.47 -12.05 -33.55
CA LEU A 56 1.69 -10.79 -34.25
C LEU A 56 1.43 -9.63 -33.30
N ASP A 57 2.46 -8.83 -33.07
CA ASP A 57 2.33 -7.62 -32.27
C ASP A 57 2.04 -6.44 -33.20
N VAL A 58 1.00 -5.68 -32.87
CA VAL A 58 0.52 -4.54 -33.65
C VAL A 58 0.53 -3.30 -32.77
N ARG A 59 1.13 -2.22 -33.29
CA ARG A 59 1.16 -0.91 -32.63
C ARG A 59 0.17 0.02 -33.31
N ILE A 60 -0.75 0.58 -32.53
CA ILE A 60 -1.87 1.34 -33.06
C ILE A 60 -1.95 2.70 -32.39
N GLU A 61 -1.87 3.76 -33.20
CA GLU A 61 -2.13 5.11 -32.72
C GLU A 61 -3.60 5.45 -32.96
N THR A 62 -4.28 5.86 -31.88
CA THR A 62 -5.67 6.28 -31.93
C THR A 62 -5.92 7.41 -30.93
N LYS A 63 -7.08 8.04 -31.06
CA LYS A 63 -7.52 9.13 -30.17
C LYS A 63 -8.68 8.63 -29.32
N THR A 64 -8.68 8.94 -28.03
CA THR A 64 -9.81 8.65 -27.13
C THR A 64 -10.88 9.74 -27.24
N LYS A 65 -12.02 9.52 -26.58
CA LYS A 65 -13.12 10.49 -26.49
C LYS A 65 -12.68 11.83 -25.87
N ASP A 66 -11.72 11.80 -24.96
CA ASP A 66 -11.14 12.98 -24.31
C ASP A 66 -10.11 13.73 -25.17
N ASN A 67 -10.02 13.39 -26.45
CA ASN A 67 -9.07 13.96 -27.39
C ASN A 67 -7.59 13.73 -27.04
N VAL A 68 -7.28 12.67 -26.27
CA VAL A 68 -5.91 12.26 -25.97
C VAL A 68 -5.41 11.27 -27.02
N PHE A 69 -4.20 11.49 -27.52
CA PHE A 69 -3.51 10.51 -28.37
C PHE A 69 -2.91 9.40 -27.52
N VAL A 70 -3.23 8.16 -27.88
CA VAL A 70 -2.73 6.95 -27.22
C VAL A 70 -2.16 5.98 -28.23
N GLN A 71 -1.05 5.33 -27.86
CA GLN A 71 -0.48 4.21 -28.59
C GLN A 71 -0.89 2.91 -27.88
N LEU A 72 -1.59 2.04 -28.59
CA LEU A 72 -2.04 0.74 -28.12
C LEU A 72 -1.12 -0.35 -28.65
N LEU A 73 -0.71 -1.26 -27.77
CA LEU A 73 0.09 -2.43 -28.10
C LEU A 73 -0.79 -3.68 -27.99
N CYS A 74 -1.14 -4.28 -29.12
CA CYS A 74 -1.95 -5.49 -29.17
C CYS A 74 -1.10 -6.68 -29.61
N SER A 75 -1.25 -7.82 -28.95
CA SER A 75 -0.65 -9.10 -29.36
C SER A 75 -1.76 -10.05 -29.80
N ILE A 76 -1.68 -10.52 -31.03
CA ILE A 76 -2.69 -11.38 -31.66
C ILE A 76 -2.08 -12.75 -31.89
N GLN A 77 -2.72 -13.77 -31.36
CA GLN A 77 -2.34 -15.16 -31.56
C GLN A 77 -3.29 -15.78 -32.57
N TYR A 78 -2.74 -16.24 -33.68
CA TYR A 78 -3.51 -16.87 -34.75
C TYR A 78 -2.84 -18.17 -35.22
N ARG A 79 -3.65 -19.04 -35.82
CA ARG A 79 -3.24 -20.32 -36.37
C ARG A 79 -4.04 -20.62 -37.63
N VAL A 80 -3.41 -21.29 -38.58
CA VAL A 80 -4.10 -21.84 -39.76
C VAL A 80 -4.90 -23.09 -39.38
N VAL A 81 -6.18 -23.13 -39.77
CA VAL A 81 -7.03 -24.31 -39.59
C VAL A 81 -6.65 -25.36 -40.63
N LYS A 82 -6.33 -26.58 -40.18
CA LYS A 82 -5.84 -27.65 -41.07
C LYS A 82 -6.79 -28.00 -42.22
N VAL A 83 -8.09 -27.91 -41.97
CA VAL A 83 -9.16 -28.26 -42.92
C VAL A 83 -9.27 -27.24 -44.05
N HIS A 84 -8.93 -25.98 -43.77
CA HIS A 84 -9.04 -24.83 -44.69
C HIS A 84 -7.65 -24.27 -45.05
N ALA A 85 -6.64 -25.15 -45.09
CA ALA A 85 -5.27 -24.73 -45.36
C ALA A 85 -5.04 -24.37 -46.85
N ASP A 86 -5.94 -24.79 -47.73
CA ASP A 86 -6.03 -24.39 -49.13
C ASP A 86 -6.52 -22.95 -49.27
N ASP A 87 -7.62 -22.60 -48.62
CA ASP A 87 -8.15 -21.23 -48.59
C ASP A 87 -7.10 -20.26 -48.05
N ALA A 88 -6.48 -20.62 -46.92
CA ALA A 88 -5.42 -19.81 -46.30
C ALA A 88 -4.18 -19.60 -47.19
N PHE A 89 -3.88 -20.51 -48.12
CA PHE A 89 -2.71 -20.39 -48.99
C PHE A 89 -3.00 -19.61 -50.27
N TYR A 90 -4.22 -19.72 -50.81
CA TYR A 90 -4.57 -19.12 -52.10
C TYR A 90 -5.32 -17.79 -51.99
N GLU A 91 -6.07 -17.55 -50.92
CA GLU A 91 -6.91 -16.36 -50.80
C GLU A 91 -6.13 -15.13 -50.30
N LEU A 92 -5.16 -15.32 -49.41
CA LEU A 92 -4.38 -14.24 -48.79
C LEU A 92 -2.91 -14.30 -49.17
N GLN A 93 -2.42 -13.24 -49.82
CA GLN A 93 -0.98 -13.10 -50.10
C GLN A 93 -0.18 -12.76 -48.82
N ASN A 94 -0.70 -11.87 -47.96
CA ASN A 94 -0.05 -11.46 -46.72
C ASN A 94 -1.06 -11.40 -45.55
N PRO A 95 -1.23 -12.50 -44.79
CA PRO A 95 -2.22 -12.55 -43.71
C PRO A 95 -1.89 -11.59 -42.57
N LYS A 96 -0.61 -11.29 -42.32
CA LYS A 96 -0.20 -10.40 -41.22
C LYS A 96 -0.67 -8.96 -41.45
N GLU A 97 -0.51 -8.48 -42.68
CA GLU A 97 -0.91 -7.13 -43.06
C GLU A 97 -2.44 -7.01 -43.08
N GLN A 98 -3.15 -8.04 -43.55
CA GLN A 98 -4.60 -8.07 -43.51
C GLN A 98 -5.14 -8.05 -42.07
N ILE A 99 -4.58 -8.89 -41.17
CA ILE A 99 -4.92 -8.89 -39.75
C ILE A 99 -4.68 -7.49 -39.14
N GLN A 100 -3.54 -6.87 -39.43
CA GLN A 100 -3.24 -5.53 -38.97
C GLN A 100 -4.28 -4.51 -39.44
N ALA A 101 -4.67 -4.54 -40.71
CA ALA A 101 -5.65 -3.63 -41.30
C ALA A 101 -7.03 -3.72 -40.61
N TYR A 102 -7.53 -4.94 -40.37
CA TYR A 102 -8.81 -5.11 -39.66
C TYR A 102 -8.74 -4.67 -38.21
N VAL A 103 -7.66 -5.02 -37.51
CA VAL A 103 -7.48 -4.58 -36.11
C VAL A 103 -7.41 -3.06 -36.05
N PHE A 104 -6.74 -2.42 -36.99
CA PHE A 104 -6.70 -0.97 -37.11
C PHE A 104 -8.09 -0.36 -37.28
N ASP A 105 -8.93 -0.93 -38.13
CA ASP A 105 -10.29 -0.44 -38.37
C ASP A 105 -11.17 -0.57 -37.12
N VAL A 106 -11.20 -1.77 -36.51
CA VAL A 106 -12.02 -2.03 -35.31
C VAL A 106 -11.59 -1.17 -34.12
N VAL A 107 -10.27 -1.08 -33.87
CA VAL A 107 -9.74 -0.26 -32.76
C VAL A 107 -10.02 1.22 -32.99
N ARG A 108 -9.91 1.72 -34.22
CA ARG A 108 -10.24 3.12 -34.55
C ARG A 108 -11.74 3.42 -34.52
N ALA A 109 -12.60 2.41 -34.68
CA ALA A 109 -14.04 2.58 -34.52
C ALA A 109 -14.48 2.59 -33.05
N LEU A 110 -13.84 1.78 -32.20
CA LEU A 110 -14.25 1.56 -30.81
C LEU A 110 -13.62 2.56 -29.83
N VAL A 111 -12.30 2.75 -29.88
CA VAL A 111 -11.56 3.53 -28.87
C VAL A 111 -11.98 5.01 -28.78
N PRO A 112 -12.31 5.72 -29.88
CA PRO A 112 -12.77 7.11 -29.78
C PRO A 112 -14.10 7.29 -29.04
N ARG A 113 -14.85 6.21 -28.78
CA ARG A 113 -16.11 6.25 -28.03
C ARG A 113 -15.90 6.17 -26.51
N MET A 114 -14.72 5.76 -26.06
CA MET A 114 -14.36 5.56 -24.66
C MET A 114 -13.43 6.66 -24.16
N ASN A 115 -13.55 7.01 -22.87
CA ASN A 115 -12.61 7.90 -22.21
C ASN A 115 -11.27 7.18 -21.96
N LEU A 116 -10.22 7.94 -21.64
CA LEU A 116 -8.90 7.35 -21.36
C LEU A 116 -8.92 6.39 -20.17
N ASP A 117 -9.55 6.80 -19.07
CA ASP A 117 -9.62 5.99 -17.84
C ASP A 117 -10.47 4.73 -18.06
N ASP A 118 -11.64 4.87 -18.70
CA ASP A 118 -12.50 3.74 -19.08
C ASP A 118 -11.76 2.74 -19.97
N LEU A 119 -10.92 3.21 -20.89
CA LEU A 119 -10.10 2.34 -21.76
C LEU A 119 -9.09 1.50 -20.96
N PHE A 120 -8.51 2.06 -19.90
CA PHE A 120 -7.62 1.32 -19.00
C PHE A 120 -8.36 0.27 -18.17
N GLU A 121 -9.56 0.61 -17.68
CA GLU A 121 -10.40 -0.29 -16.89
C GLU A 121 -11.00 -1.42 -17.75
N GLN A 122 -11.49 -1.10 -18.94
CA GLN A 122 -12.22 -1.99 -19.84
C GLN A 122 -11.36 -2.59 -20.96
N LYS A 123 -10.05 -2.71 -20.77
CA LYS A 123 -9.14 -3.29 -21.78
C LYS A 123 -9.54 -4.68 -22.29
N GLY A 124 -10.15 -5.49 -21.41
CA GLY A 124 -10.61 -6.83 -21.75
C GLY A 124 -11.86 -6.83 -22.64
N GLU A 125 -12.72 -5.83 -22.52
CA GLU A 125 -13.91 -5.69 -23.37
C GLU A 125 -13.53 -5.27 -24.79
N VAL A 126 -12.58 -4.33 -24.92
CA VAL A 126 -11.99 -3.96 -26.20
C VAL A 126 -11.34 -5.17 -26.88
N ALA A 127 -10.58 -5.97 -26.14
CA ALA A 127 -9.95 -7.17 -26.70
C ALA A 127 -10.96 -8.20 -27.20
N LYS A 128 -12.08 -8.39 -26.50
CA LYS A 128 -13.17 -9.28 -26.93
C LYS A 128 -13.88 -8.77 -28.18
N ALA A 129 -14.19 -7.48 -28.24
CA ALA A 129 -14.83 -6.89 -29.41
C ALA A 129 -13.96 -7.03 -30.66
N VAL A 130 -12.64 -6.83 -30.53
CA VAL A 130 -11.69 -7.05 -31.64
C VAL A 130 -11.61 -8.52 -32.03
N LEU A 131 -11.65 -9.45 -31.06
CA LEU A 131 -11.65 -10.88 -31.33
C LEU A 131 -12.86 -11.31 -32.15
N GLU A 132 -14.07 -10.91 -31.72
CA GLU A 132 -15.32 -11.29 -32.39
C GLU A 132 -15.40 -10.79 -33.84
N GLU A 133 -14.93 -9.57 -34.12
CA GLU A 133 -14.89 -9.05 -35.49
C GLU A 133 -13.81 -9.71 -36.34
N LEU A 134 -12.61 -9.91 -35.77
CA LEU A 134 -11.51 -10.53 -36.51
C LEU A 134 -11.77 -12.00 -36.82
N GLU A 135 -12.39 -12.74 -35.90
CA GLU A 135 -12.72 -14.17 -36.08
C GLU A 135 -13.71 -14.39 -37.22
N LYS A 136 -14.74 -13.54 -37.36
CA LYS A 136 -15.71 -13.61 -38.46
C LYS A 136 -15.03 -13.49 -39.81
N VAL A 137 -14.15 -12.50 -39.96
CA VAL A 137 -13.50 -12.22 -41.25
C VAL A 137 -12.38 -13.20 -41.54
N MET A 138 -11.51 -13.48 -40.56
CA MET A 138 -10.35 -14.37 -40.76
C MET A 138 -10.75 -15.84 -40.85
N GLY A 139 -11.90 -16.21 -40.28
CA GLY A 139 -12.48 -17.54 -40.40
C GLY A 139 -12.84 -17.90 -41.84
N GLU A 140 -13.30 -16.93 -42.66
CA GLU A 140 -13.56 -17.15 -44.08
C GLU A 140 -12.29 -17.52 -44.84
N TYR A 141 -11.15 -16.95 -44.44
CA TYR A 141 -9.84 -17.19 -45.06
C TYR A 141 -9.05 -18.36 -44.46
N GLY A 142 -9.68 -19.22 -43.64
CA GLY A 142 -9.01 -20.39 -43.03
C GLY A 142 -8.06 -20.09 -41.86
N TYR A 143 -8.13 -18.89 -41.28
CA TYR A 143 -7.36 -18.48 -40.10
C TYR A 143 -8.24 -18.47 -38.84
N SER A 144 -7.80 -19.19 -37.80
CA SER A 144 -8.41 -19.15 -36.47
C SER A 144 -7.64 -18.19 -35.58
N ILE A 145 -8.35 -17.27 -34.92
CA ILE A 145 -7.78 -16.41 -33.89
C ILE A 145 -7.98 -17.08 -32.54
N GLU A 146 -6.90 -17.36 -31.83
CA GLU A 146 -6.96 -18.04 -30.52
C GLU A 146 -7.21 -17.01 -29.41
N HIS A 147 -6.35 -15.98 -29.36
CA HIS A 147 -6.41 -14.94 -28.33
C HIS A 147 -5.93 -13.59 -28.86
N ILE A 148 -6.57 -12.52 -28.38
CA ILE A 148 -6.12 -11.14 -28.56
C ILE A 148 -5.88 -10.55 -27.18
N LEU A 149 -4.68 -10.02 -26.96
CA LEU A 149 -4.27 -9.40 -25.70
C LEU A 149 -3.88 -7.95 -25.93
N LEU A 150 -4.50 -7.04 -25.19
CA LEU A 150 -4.02 -5.67 -25.08
C LEU A 150 -2.89 -5.64 -24.05
N VAL A 151 -1.65 -5.50 -24.53
CA VAL A 151 -0.42 -5.57 -23.73
C VAL A 151 -0.23 -4.27 -22.95
N ASP A 152 -0.31 -3.13 -23.64
CA ASP A 152 -0.07 -1.82 -23.03
C ASP A 152 -0.83 -0.68 -23.74
N ILE A 153 -1.09 0.39 -23.00
CA ILE A 153 -1.72 1.63 -23.45
C ILE A 153 -0.80 2.78 -23.04
N ILE A 154 -0.15 3.39 -24.02
CA ILE A 154 0.87 4.42 -23.82
C ILE A 154 0.27 5.76 -24.24
N PRO A 155 -0.20 6.59 -23.29
CA PRO A 155 -0.58 7.97 -23.60
C PRO A 155 0.66 8.82 -23.83
N ASP A 156 0.45 9.97 -24.48
CA ASP A 156 1.48 10.98 -24.67
C ASP A 156 2.14 11.38 -23.34
N ALA A 157 3.44 11.66 -23.40
CA ALA A 157 4.28 11.91 -22.23
C ALA A 157 3.78 13.11 -21.41
N ALA A 158 3.29 14.16 -22.08
CA ALA A 158 2.73 15.34 -21.43
C ALA A 158 1.48 15.00 -20.60
N VAL A 159 0.56 14.22 -21.15
CA VAL A 159 -0.67 13.79 -20.46
C VAL A 159 -0.34 12.88 -19.29
N ARG A 160 0.56 11.91 -19.48
CA ARG A 160 1.01 11.01 -18.42
C ARG A 160 1.60 11.79 -17.24
N LYS A 161 2.42 12.80 -17.51
CA LYS A 161 3.02 13.65 -16.48
C LYS A 161 1.93 14.42 -15.71
N ALA A 162 1.00 15.04 -16.43
CA ALA A 162 -0.11 15.78 -15.83
C ALA A 162 -1.00 14.88 -14.95
N MET A 163 -1.35 13.68 -15.42
CA MET A 163 -2.12 12.72 -14.63
C MET A 163 -1.38 12.27 -13.37
N ASN A 164 -0.07 12.03 -13.47
CA ASN A 164 0.75 11.70 -12.31
C ASN A 164 0.82 12.85 -11.29
N GLU A 165 0.90 14.11 -11.77
CA GLU A 165 0.86 15.30 -10.92
C GLU A 165 -0.49 15.47 -10.23
N ILE A 166 -1.60 15.29 -10.94
CA ILE A 166 -2.97 15.35 -10.38
C ILE A 166 -3.14 14.27 -9.31
N ASN A 167 -2.76 13.03 -9.60
CA ASN A 167 -2.85 11.92 -8.64
C ASN A 167 -1.95 12.14 -7.42
N ALA A 168 -0.73 12.66 -7.62
CA ALA A 168 0.16 13.01 -6.52
C ALA A 168 -0.44 14.12 -5.65
N ALA A 169 -1.00 15.18 -6.26
CA ALA A 169 -1.66 16.27 -5.55
C ALA A 169 -2.88 15.80 -4.76
N GLN A 170 -3.74 14.96 -5.35
CA GLN A 170 -4.89 14.37 -4.65
C GLN A 170 -4.46 13.48 -3.47
N ARG A 171 -3.43 12.64 -3.65
CA ARG A 171 -2.87 11.84 -2.57
C ARG A 171 -2.27 12.70 -1.46
N LEU A 172 -1.57 13.78 -1.81
CA LEU A 172 -1.02 14.73 -0.84
C LEU A 172 -2.12 15.48 -0.09
N GLN A 173 -3.20 15.86 -0.77
CA GLN A 173 -4.35 16.50 -0.14
C GLN A 173 -5.02 15.58 0.87
N LEU A 174 -5.32 14.33 0.47
CA LEU A 174 -5.86 13.32 1.37
C LEU A 174 -4.93 13.07 2.57
N ALA A 175 -3.62 12.90 2.31
CA ALA A 175 -2.64 12.72 3.38
C ALA A 175 -2.59 13.92 4.33
N SER A 176 -2.74 15.15 3.82
CA SER A 176 -2.77 16.37 4.62
C SER A 176 -4.03 16.45 5.49
N VAL A 177 -5.19 16.04 4.96
CA VAL A 177 -6.45 15.95 5.71
C VAL A 177 -6.29 14.94 6.85
N TYR A 178 -5.84 13.71 6.56
CA TYR A 178 -5.62 12.71 7.60
C TYR A 178 -4.58 13.13 8.63
N LYS A 179 -3.51 13.82 8.21
CA LYS A 179 -2.52 14.37 9.14
C LYS A 179 -3.11 15.46 10.02
N GLY A 180 -3.95 16.34 9.49
CA GLY A 180 -4.65 17.36 10.26
C GLY A 180 -5.62 16.76 11.27
N GLU A 181 -6.37 15.73 10.89
CA GLU A 181 -7.24 14.98 11.80
C GLU A 181 -6.45 14.26 12.89
N ALA A 182 -5.34 13.60 12.52
CA ALA A 182 -4.45 12.94 13.47
C ALA A 182 -3.86 13.93 14.47
N GLU A 183 -3.41 15.11 14.02
CA GLU A 183 -2.87 16.16 14.87
C GLU A 183 -3.93 16.70 15.85
N LYS A 184 -5.17 16.89 15.37
CA LYS A 184 -6.29 17.30 16.23
C LYS A 184 -6.56 16.26 17.33
N VAL A 185 -6.63 14.98 16.96
CA VAL A 185 -6.84 13.89 17.93
C VAL A 185 -5.66 13.81 18.91
N PHE A 186 -4.44 13.96 18.42
CA PHE A 186 -3.24 13.95 19.24
C PHE A 186 -3.23 15.09 20.27
N GLN A 187 -3.55 16.32 19.87
CA GLN A 187 -3.60 17.47 20.77
C GLN A 187 -4.68 17.33 21.84
N VAL A 188 -5.88 16.85 21.47
CA VAL A 188 -6.95 16.59 22.43
C VAL A 188 -6.53 15.53 23.45
N LYS A 189 -6.02 14.39 22.97
CA LYS A 189 -5.56 13.32 23.86
C LYS A 189 -4.39 13.74 24.75
N LYS A 190 -3.50 14.60 24.26
CA LYS A 190 -2.42 15.16 25.06
C LYS A 190 -2.97 16.05 26.17
N ALA A 191 -3.93 16.91 25.88
CA ALA A 191 -4.56 17.77 26.87
C ALA A 191 -5.33 16.96 27.92
N GLU A 192 -6.04 15.91 27.51
CA GLU A 192 -6.71 14.95 28.40
C GLU A 192 -5.69 14.25 29.31
N ALA A 193 -4.60 13.73 28.74
CA ALA A 193 -3.54 13.07 29.49
C ALA A 193 -2.85 14.02 30.50
N GLU A 194 -2.62 15.28 30.15
CA GLU A 194 -2.07 16.28 31.07
C GLU A 194 -3.03 16.62 32.21
N ALA A 195 -4.32 16.76 31.92
CA ALA A 195 -5.34 17.02 32.93
C ALA A 195 -5.47 15.83 33.90
N GLU A 196 -5.54 14.61 33.36
CA GLU A 196 -5.61 13.37 34.14
C GLU A 196 -4.36 13.18 35.00
N SER A 197 -3.16 13.41 34.43
CA SER A 197 -1.90 13.32 35.16
C SER A 197 -1.84 14.30 36.34
N LYS A 198 -2.24 15.57 36.15
CA LYS A 198 -2.32 16.57 37.22
C LYS A 198 -3.32 16.16 38.30
N TYR A 199 -4.47 15.63 37.91
CA TYR A 199 -5.50 15.19 38.86
C TYR A 199 -5.00 13.99 39.68
N LEU A 200 -4.46 12.97 39.03
CA LEU A 200 -3.87 11.80 39.70
C LEU A 200 -2.71 12.19 40.61
N GLY A 201 -1.88 13.16 40.20
CA GLY A 201 -0.84 13.73 41.05
C GLY A 201 -1.40 14.41 42.31
N GLY A 202 -2.44 15.24 42.17
CA GLY A 202 -3.12 15.88 43.29
C GLY A 202 -3.75 14.89 44.26
N VAL A 203 -4.44 13.87 43.74
CA VAL A 203 -5.02 12.77 44.54
C VAL A 203 -3.92 11.97 45.24
N GLY A 204 -2.80 11.73 44.56
CA GLY A 204 -1.63 11.07 45.12
C GLY A 204 -1.07 11.82 46.32
N VAL A 205 -0.85 13.13 46.19
CA VAL A 205 -0.38 13.99 47.29
C VAL A 205 -1.37 14.02 48.46
N ALA A 206 -2.67 14.15 48.18
CA ALA A 206 -3.70 14.15 49.22
C ALA A 206 -3.74 12.82 49.99
N ARG A 207 -3.74 11.68 49.27
CA ARG A 207 -3.68 10.34 49.87
C ARG A 207 -2.38 10.12 50.64
N GLN A 208 -1.26 10.57 50.11
CA GLN A 208 0.03 10.50 50.81
C GLN A 208 -0.01 11.30 52.12
N ARG A 209 -0.54 12.53 52.11
CA ARG A 209 -0.69 13.35 53.32
C ARG A 209 -1.58 12.67 54.35
N GLN A 210 -2.71 12.12 53.93
CA GLN A 210 -3.61 11.39 54.82
C GLN A 210 -2.93 10.17 55.45
N ALA A 211 -2.23 9.35 54.65
CA ALA A 211 -1.50 8.19 55.15
C ALA A 211 -0.39 8.58 56.16
N ILE A 212 0.30 9.70 55.93
CA ILE A 212 1.28 10.24 56.89
C ILE A 212 0.60 10.65 58.20
N THR A 213 -0.51 11.41 58.13
CA THR A 213 -1.25 11.82 59.33
C THR A 213 -1.79 10.64 60.12
N ASP A 214 -2.31 9.61 59.44
CA ASP A 214 -2.82 8.41 60.08
C ASP A 214 -1.70 7.60 60.74
N GLY A 215 -0.54 7.43 60.06
CA GLY A 215 0.64 6.79 60.63
C GLY A 215 1.23 7.54 61.83
N LEU A 216 1.24 8.87 61.80
CA LEU A 216 1.67 9.70 62.95
C LEU A 216 0.70 9.52 64.13
N ARG A 217 -0.62 9.50 63.89
CA ARG A 217 -1.62 9.25 64.94
C ARG A 217 -1.42 7.89 65.59
N GLU A 218 -1.20 6.85 64.80
CA GLU A 218 -0.93 5.50 65.30
C GLU A 218 0.36 5.44 66.11
N ASN A 219 1.43 6.11 65.65
CA ASN A 219 2.68 6.22 66.39
C ASN A 219 2.50 6.92 67.75
N ILE A 220 1.73 8.01 67.81
CA ILE A 220 1.43 8.72 69.07
C ILE A 220 0.70 7.80 70.05
N LEU A 221 -0.33 7.09 69.60
CA LEU A 221 -1.09 6.14 70.44
C LEU A 221 -0.19 5.01 70.97
N ASN A 222 0.62 4.41 70.09
CA ASN A 222 1.52 3.32 70.46
C ASN A 222 2.61 3.73 71.46
N PHE A 223 3.17 4.94 71.31
CA PHE A 223 4.17 5.47 72.26
C PHE A 223 3.54 5.83 73.61
N SER A 224 2.35 6.44 73.61
CA SER A 224 1.62 6.80 74.83
C SER A 224 1.24 5.58 75.68
N HIS A 225 1.02 4.41 75.07
CA HIS A 225 0.66 3.18 75.77
C HIS A 225 1.85 2.37 76.29
N LYS A 226 3.07 2.56 75.77
CA LYS A 226 4.26 1.75 76.12
C LYS A 226 5.22 2.42 77.10
N VAL A 227 5.09 3.73 77.32
CA VAL A 227 5.96 4.50 78.22
C VAL A 227 5.09 5.29 79.19
N GLU A 228 5.05 4.88 80.46
CA GLU A 228 4.27 5.58 81.48
C GLU A 228 4.94 6.91 81.88
N GLY A 229 4.18 8.02 81.81
CA GLY A 229 4.58 9.33 82.33
C GLY A 229 4.97 10.40 81.31
N THR A 230 4.93 10.12 80.00
CA THR A 230 5.23 11.12 78.96
C THR A 230 3.98 11.83 78.49
N SER A 231 4.00 13.16 78.44
CA SER A 231 2.88 13.96 77.95
C SER A 231 2.77 13.85 76.42
N ALA A 232 1.56 13.85 75.86
CA ALA A 232 1.33 13.96 74.41
C ALA A 232 2.12 15.13 73.77
N LYS A 233 2.43 16.15 74.57
CA LYS A 233 3.25 17.31 74.19
C LYS A 233 4.72 16.95 73.90
N GLU A 234 5.33 16.06 74.69
CA GLU A 234 6.74 15.68 74.55
C GLU A 234 6.95 14.75 73.33
N VAL A 235 5.97 13.88 73.04
CA VAL A 235 5.97 13.05 71.83
C VAL A 235 5.86 13.91 70.57
N MET A 236 5.03 14.95 70.61
CA MET A 236 4.89 15.91 69.50
C MET A 236 6.19 16.70 69.26
N ASP A 237 6.85 17.16 70.33
CA ASP A 237 8.13 17.88 70.24
C ASP A 237 9.23 16.98 69.63
N LEU A 238 9.28 15.68 69.99
CA LEU A 238 10.21 14.72 69.38
C LEU A 238 9.93 14.50 67.88
N ILE A 239 8.66 14.38 67.48
CA ILE A 239 8.27 14.22 66.07
C ILE A 239 8.68 15.45 65.25
N MET A 240 8.45 16.66 65.77
CA MET A 240 8.83 17.91 65.10
C MET A 240 10.35 18.00 64.89
N ILE A 241 11.14 17.56 65.86
CA ILE A 241 12.60 17.47 65.74
C ILE A 241 13.00 16.45 64.66
N THR A 242 12.35 15.27 64.62
CA THR A 242 12.64 14.28 63.57
C THR A 242 12.25 14.76 62.16
N GLN A 243 11.10 15.42 62.00
CA GLN A 243 10.69 16.01 60.72
C GLN A 243 11.62 17.15 60.29
N TYR A 244 12.12 17.95 61.24
CA TYR A 244 13.14 18.95 60.96
C TYR A 244 14.43 18.31 60.40
N PHE A 245 14.89 17.21 60.96
CA PHE A 245 16.06 16.51 60.42
C PHE A 245 15.79 15.79 59.09
N ASP A 246 14.62 15.20 58.91
CA ASP A 246 14.22 14.56 57.65
C ASP A 246 14.08 15.59 56.52
N THR A 247 13.50 16.76 56.79
CA THR A 247 13.43 17.85 55.81
C THR A 247 14.83 18.35 55.45
N ILE A 248 15.77 18.45 56.40
CA ILE A 248 17.18 18.77 56.11
C ILE A 248 17.80 17.70 55.22
N LYS A 249 17.54 16.41 55.48
CA LYS A 249 18.05 15.29 54.69
C LYS A 249 17.51 15.29 53.26
N ASP A 250 16.21 15.51 53.09
CA ASP A 250 15.57 15.59 51.76
C ASP A 250 16.05 16.82 50.97
N LEU A 251 16.23 17.96 51.66
CA LEU A 251 16.77 19.18 51.09
C LEU A 251 18.22 18.99 50.63
N GLY A 252 19.00 18.17 51.34
CA GLY A 252 20.37 17.77 50.98
C GLY A 252 20.45 16.74 49.84
N ASN A 253 19.44 15.90 49.67
CA ASN A 253 19.37 14.92 48.57
C ASN A 253 18.82 15.51 47.25
N SER A 254 18.10 16.63 47.32
CA SER A 254 17.60 17.34 46.13
C SER A 254 18.74 18.11 45.44
N SER A 255 19.15 17.66 44.24
CA SER A 255 20.34 18.14 43.53
C SER A 255 20.33 19.62 43.09
N LYS A 256 19.23 20.35 43.30
CA LYS A 256 19.05 21.74 42.86
C LYS A 256 19.28 22.81 43.94
N ASN A 257 19.51 22.43 45.20
CA ASN A 257 19.78 23.40 46.26
C ASN A 257 21.28 23.66 46.42
N THR A 258 21.71 24.90 46.17
CA THR A 258 23.14 25.24 46.11
C THR A 258 23.76 25.59 47.47
N THR A 259 23.02 26.20 48.41
CA THR A 259 23.50 26.50 49.77
C THR A 259 22.33 26.65 50.74
N VAL A 260 22.37 25.96 51.89
CA VAL A 260 21.36 26.06 52.97
C VAL A 260 22.07 26.45 54.27
N PHE A 261 21.71 27.60 54.84
CA PHE A 261 22.25 28.06 56.12
C PHE A 261 21.45 27.46 57.27
N ILE A 262 22.06 26.54 58.01
CA ILE A 262 21.47 25.93 59.21
C ILE A 262 22.00 26.67 60.44
N PRO A 263 21.13 27.32 61.24
CA PRO A 263 21.56 27.93 62.49
C PRO A 263 21.94 26.82 63.47
N HIS A 264 23.24 26.73 63.80
CA HIS A 264 23.79 25.70 64.68
C HIS A 264 24.03 26.29 66.07
N GLY A 265 23.08 26.09 66.97
CA GLY A 265 23.21 26.48 68.37
C GLY A 265 22.43 25.51 69.26
N PRO A 266 22.98 25.06 70.41
CA PRO A 266 22.30 24.11 71.29
C PRO A 266 20.96 24.62 71.86
N GLY A 267 20.73 25.94 71.85
CA GLY A 267 19.44 26.55 72.19
C GLY A 267 18.44 26.69 71.04
N HIS A 268 18.87 26.58 69.78
CA HIS A 268 18.04 26.91 68.62
C HIS A 268 16.97 25.87 68.30
N VAL A 269 17.21 24.58 68.58
CA VAL A 269 16.16 23.55 68.43
C VAL A 269 15.01 23.82 69.40
N ARG A 270 15.33 24.27 70.62
CA ARG A 270 14.34 24.70 71.60
C ARG A 270 13.62 25.95 71.12
N ASP A 271 14.35 26.98 70.70
CA ASP A 271 13.76 28.24 70.19
C ASP A 271 12.85 28.01 68.98
N ILE A 272 13.25 27.17 68.02
CA ILE A 272 12.42 26.81 66.86
C ILE A 272 11.16 26.07 67.33
N GLY A 273 11.29 25.12 68.26
CA GLY A 273 10.15 24.46 68.88
C GLY A 273 9.22 25.44 69.62
N GLU A 274 9.77 26.43 70.33
CA GLU A 274 8.97 27.46 71.01
C GLU A 274 8.30 28.41 70.03
N GLN A 275 8.99 28.82 68.95
CA GLN A 275 8.46 29.69 67.91
C GLN A 275 7.33 29.02 67.12
N ILE A 276 7.50 27.76 66.71
CA ILE A 276 6.44 27.02 66.01
C ILE A 276 5.23 26.83 66.93
N ARG A 277 5.47 26.49 68.20
CA ARG A 277 4.41 26.36 69.20
C ARG A 277 3.66 27.67 69.44
N ASN A 278 4.38 28.78 69.61
CA ASN A 278 3.76 30.09 69.81
C ASN A 278 2.98 30.52 68.57
N GLY A 279 3.51 30.29 67.37
CA GLY A 279 2.81 30.57 66.12
C GLY A 279 1.54 29.72 65.93
N LEU A 280 1.57 28.44 66.31
CA LEU A 280 0.38 27.56 66.28
C LEU A 280 -0.65 27.97 67.35
N MET A 281 -0.22 28.37 68.54
CA MET A 281 -1.11 28.88 69.59
C MET A 281 -1.73 30.23 69.22
N GLU A 282 -0.97 31.11 68.56
CA GLU A 282 -1.45 32.40 68.05
C GLU A 282 -2.42 32.24 66.87
N ALA A 283 -2.18 31.27 65.98
CA ALA A 283 -3.12 30.90 64.93
C ALA A 283 -4.41 30.28 65.50
N ALA A 284 -4.31 29.46 66.54
CA ALA A 284 -5.46 28.88 67.22
C ALA A 284 -6.28 29.93 67.99
N SER A 285 -5.65 30.92 68.62
CA SER A 285 -6.35 32.00 69.32
C SER A 285 -6.94 33.05 68.37
N ALA A 286 -6.33 33.27 67.19
CA ALA A 286 -6.91 34.09 66.13
C ALA A 286 -8.22 33.53 65.59
N HIS A 287 -8.39 32.21 65.56
CA HIS A 287 -9.64 31.56 65.17
C HIS A 287 -10.75 31.60 66.24
N VAL A 288 -10.43 31.88 67.50
CA VAL A 288 -11.41 31.98 68.60
C VAL A 288 -12.04 33.38 68.71
N ASN A 289 -11.40 34.41 68.13
CA ASN A 289 -11.93 35.79 68.12
C ASN A 289 -12.77 36.14 66.87
N ILE A 290 -13.19 35.13 66.10
CA ILE A 290 -14.11 35.28 64.96
C ILE A 290 -15.36 34.42 65.24
N GLU A 291 -16.10 34.78 66.27
CA GLU A 291 -17.54 34.52 66.40
C GLU A 291 -18.25 35.84 66.70
#